data_AF-A0A2V8IKM5-F1
#
_entry.id   AF-A0A2V8IKM5-F1
#
_cell.length_a   1.000
_cell.length_b   1.000
_cell.length_c   1.000
_cell.angle_alpha   90.00
_cell.angle_beta   90.00
_cell.angle_gamma   90.00
#
_symmetry.space_group_name_H-M   'P 1'
#
loop_
_entity.id
_entity.type
_entity.pdbx_description
1 polymer ?
#
loop_
_entity_poly.entity_id
_entity_poly.type
_entity_poly.pdbx_seq_one_letter_code
_entity_poly.pdbx_strand_id
1 'polypeptide(L)'
;MAKDATVIKWKPDFTYEVLKKGTSRMVCYDLTGWPGERPFSVECTSSEANLPRVAQNRKLAALGTAGASDRSKVDEAVAAAGKDGTRIMSEVGSIWYKFWGNSEATAVRHSFIAVPNLRGKDVSLPEVRDANGSWVMFAGTSEAHIMLPGL
;
A
#
# COMPACT_ATOMS: atom_id res chain seq x y z
N MET A 1 -14.49 -9.74 3.00
CA MET A 1 -13.31 -9.61 3.88
C MET A 1 -13.46 -8.33 4.68
N ALA A 2 -13.11 -8.35 5.97
CA ALA A 2 -13.15 -7.19 6.85
C ALA A 2 -14.54 -6.61 7.19
N LYS A 3 -15.52 -7.47 7.55
CA LYS A 3 -16.87 -7.04 7.99
C LYS A 3 -16.85 -5.99 9.11
N ASP A 4 -15.82 -6.10 9.96
CA ASP A 4 -15.60 -5.27 11.14
C ASP A 4 -14.51 -4.19 10.93
N ALA A 5 -14.12 -3.90 9.67
CA ALA A 5 -13.21 -2.80 9.38
C ALA A 5 -13.87 -1.43 9.54
N THR A 6 -13.05 -0.47 9.95
CA THR A 6 -13.34 0.95 9.72
C THR A 6 -13.27 1.22 8.22
N VAL A 7 -14.25 1.93 7.67
CA VAL A 7 -14.24 2.38 6.28
C VAL A 7 -14.09 3.89 6.28
N ILE A 8 -13.09 4.39 5.55
CA ILE A 8 -12.84 5.81 5.39
C ILE A 8 -12.94 6.23 3.93
N LYS A 9 -13.15 7.51 3.71
CA LYS A 9 -13.03 8.14 2.40
C LYS A 9 -11.97 9.23 2.45
N TRP A 10 -11.01 9.14 1.56
CA TRP A 10 -9.99 10.18 1.39
C TRP A 10 -10.60 11.44 0.77
N LYS A 11 -10.20 12.60 1.29
CA LYS A 11 -10.53 13.92 0.77
C LYS A 11 -9.37 14.43 -0.10
N PRO A 12 -9.62 15.37 -1.05
CA PRO A 12 -8.56 15.90 -1.93
C PRO A 12 -7.39 16.56 -1.20
N ASP A 13 -7.58 17.00 0.05
CA ASP A 13 -6.54 17.57 0.92
C ASP A 13 -5.71 16.50 1.68
N PHE A 14 -5.88 15.23 1.33
CA PHE A 14 -5.23 14.06 1.95
C PHE A 14 -5.60 13.82 3.42
N THR A 15 -6.67 14.45 3.91
CA THR A 15 -7.35 14.02 5.13
C THR A 15 -8.43 12.99 4.78
N TYR A 16 -9.16 12.49 5.78
CA TYR A 16 -10.23 11.52 5.54
C TYR A 16 -11.45 11.78 6.41
N GLU A 17 -12.59 11.28 5.94
CA GLU A 17 -13.79 11.11 6.75
C GLU A 17 -14.00 9.63 7.06
N VAL A 18 -14.57 9.33 8.23
CA VAL A 18 -14.96 7.97 8.59
C VAL A 18 -16.39 7.75 8.11
N LEU A 19 -16.59 6.84 7.15
CA LEU A 19 -17.91 6.47 6.63
C LEU A 19 -18.60 5.45 7.54
N LYS A 20 -17.81 4.52 8.08
CA LYS A 20 -18.28 3.48 9.00
C LYS A 20 -17.17 3.20 10.00
N LYS A 21 -17.46 3.29 11.30
CA LYS A 21 -16.52 2.84 12.33
C LYS A 21 -16.62 1.32 12.49
N GLY A 22 -15.48 0.65 12.44
CA GLY A 22 -15.36 -0.79 12.70
C GLY A 22 -14.95 -1.07 14.14
N THR A 23 -14.90 -2.36 14.49
CA THR A 23 -14.42 -2.85 15.79
C THR A 23 -13.06 -3.56 15.70
N SER A 24 -12.59 -3.85 14.48
CA SER A 24 -11.24 -4.38 14.25
C SER A 24 -10.22 -3.25 14.03
N ARG A 25 -8.91 -3.60 14.04
CA ARG A 25 -7.83 -2.67 13.66
C ARG A 25 -7.75 -2.39 12.16
N MET A 26 -8.52 -3.11 11.34
CA MET A 26 -8.51 -2.98 9.89
C MET A 26 -9.20 -1.69 9.47
N VAL A 27 -8.55 -0.94 8.58
CA VAL A 27 -9.13 0.22 7.91
C VAL A 27 -9.08 0.00 6.40
N CYS A 28 -10.22 0.22 5.73
CA CYS A 28 -10.37 0.09 4.29
C CYS A 28 -10.80 1.41 3.67
N TYR A 29 -10.38 1.66 2.43
CA TYR A 29 -10.68 2.89 1.71
C TYR A 29 -10.70 2.66 0.21
N ASP A 30 -11.54 3.45 -0.45
CA ASP A 30 -11.62 3.52 -1.91
C ASP A 30 -10.55 4.49 -2.45
N LEU A 31 -9.87 4.06 -3.49
CA LEU A 31 -8.84 4.79 -4.23
C LEU A 31 -9.22 4.98 -5.70
N THR A 32 -10.41 4.54 -6.12
CA THR A 32 -10.93 4.79 -7.47
C THR A 32 -10.94 6.29 -7.77
N GLY A 33 -10.40 6.65 -8.95
CA GLY A 33 -10.31 8.04 -9.41
C GLY A 33 -9.13 8.84 -8.86
N TRP A 34 -8.31 8.27 -7.96
CA TRP A 34 -7.10 8.94 -7.48
C TRP A 34 -5.97 8.91 -8.53
N PRO A 35 -5.12 9.95 -8.60
CA PRO A 35 -3.94 9.96 -9.46
C PRO A 35 -3.06 8.72 -9.25
N GLY A 36 -2.66 8.08 -10.35
CA GLY A 36 -1.82 6.88 -10.34
C GLY A 36 -2.54 5.57 -10.04
N GLU A 37 -3.85 5.58 -9.79
CA GLU A 37 -4.64 4.38 -9.52
C GLU A 37 -5.35 3.86 -10.78
N ARG A 38 -5.72 2.57 -10.73
CA ARG A 38 -6.54 1.94 -11.76
C ARG A 38 -8.01 2.39 -11.63
N PRO A 39 -8.85 2.24 -12.68
CA PRO A 39 -10.26 2.63 -12.64
C PRO A 39 -11.05 2.03 -11.47
N PHE A 40 -10.72 0.80 -11.08
CA PHE A 40 -11.12 0.20 -9.82
C PHE A 40 -9.90 0.05 -8.92
N SER A 41 -9.93 0.61 -7.70
CA SER A 41 -8.84 0.45 -6.72
C SER A 41 -9.36 0.60 -5.30
N VAL A 42 -9.23 -0.45 -4.50
CA VAL A 42 -9.59 -0.48 -3.08
C VAL A 42 -8.40 -1.00 -2.30
N GLU A 43 -8.12 -0.41 -1.14
CA GLU A 43 -7.03 -0.84 -0.27
C GLU A 43 -7.49 -0.93 1.18
N CYS A 44 -6.94 -1.88 1.91
CA CYS A 44 -7.11 -2.03 3.33
C CYS A 44 -5.75 -2.24 4.00
N THR A 45 -5.62 -1.78 5.24
CA THR A 45 -4.47 -2.06 6.09
C THR A 45 -4.93 -2.41 7.50
N SER A 46 -4.26 -3.38 8.13
CA SER A 46 -4.62 -3.90 9.46
C SER A 46 -4.29 -2.94 10.61
N SER A 47 -3.98 -1.69 10.32
CA SER A 47 -3.60 -0.69 11.32
C SER A 47 -3.92 0.74 10.88
N GLU A 48 -4.69 1.45 11.69
CA GLU A 48 -4.95 2.89 11.49
C GLU A 48 -3.65 3.73 11.55
N ALA A 49 -2.59 3.22 12.19
CA ALA A 49 -1.27 3.88 12.23
C ALA A 49 -0.63 4.02 10.84
N ASN A 50 -1.09 3.27 9.84
CA ASN A 50 -0.62 3.36 8.46
C ASN A 50 -1.30 4.48 7.65
N LEU A 51 -2.36 5.13 8.15
CA LEU A 51 -3.05 6.17 7.38
C LEU A 51 -2.15 7.37 7.01
N PRO A 52 -1.24 7.88 7.86
CA PRO A 52 -0.27 8.89 7.45
C PRO A 52 0.63 8.45 6.29
N ARG A 53 1.03 7.17 6.30
CA ARG A 53 1.82 6.53 5.23
C ARG A 53 1.05 6.48 3.91
N VAL A 54 -0.26 6.24 3.96
CA VAL A 54 -1.16 6.28 2.79
C VAL A 54 -1.30 7.71 2.29
N ALA A 55 -1.55 8.68 3.17
CA ALA A 55 -1.67 10.09 2.82
C ALA A 55 -0.39 10.61 2.14
N GLN A 56 0.80 10.26 2.65
CA GLN A 56 2.07 10.60 1.98
C GLN A 56 2.16 9.97 0.58
N ASN A 57 1.75 8.71 0.42
CA ASN A 57 1.69 8.08 -0.91
C ASN A 57 0.78 8.81 -1.88
N ARG A 58 -0.38 9.28 -1.42
CA ARG A 58 -1.31 10.05 -2.25
C ARG A 58 -0.71 11.41 -2.64
N LYS A 59 -0.05 12.09 -1.71
CA LYS A 59 0.68 13.34 -1.99
C LYS A 59 1.74 13.12 -3.06
N LEU A 60 2.59 12.10 -2.90
CA LEU A 60 3.63 11.75 -3.87
C LEU A 60 3.06 11.33 -5.23
N ALA A 61 1.95 10.57 -5.23
CA ALA A 61 1.27 10.19 -6.46
C ALA A 61 0.65 11.39 -7.19
N ALA A 62 0.13 12.39 -6.45
CA ALA A 62 -0.40 13.62 -7.03
C ALA A 62 0.68 14.54 -7.63
N LEU A 63 1.94 14.38 -7.23
CA LEU A 63 3.08 15.03 -7.89
C LEU A 63 3.36 14.43 -9.28
N GLY A 64 2.96 13.17 -9.51
CA GLY A 64 2.99 12.52 -10.81
C GLY A 64 1.73 12.87 -11.61
N THR A 65 1.87 13.61 -12.70
CA THR A 65 0.73 14.08 -13.50
C THR A 65 -0.06 12.95 -14.17
N ALA A 66 -1.35 13.22 -14.35
CA ALA A 66 -2.38 12.37 -14.94
C ALA A 66 -1.97 11.70 -16.26
N GLY A 67 -2.31 10.41 -16.38
CA GLY A 67 -1.96 9.55 -17.50
C GLY A 67 -0.93 8.53 -17.04
N ALA A 68 -1.28 7.24 -17.15
CA ALA A 68 -0.42 6.16 -16.69
C ALA A 68 0.93 6.15 -17.43
N SER A 69 1.98 6.77 -16.87
CA SER A 69 3.36 6.52 -17.33
C SER A 69 4.52 6.90 -16.40
N ASP A 70 4.35 7.66 -15.31
CA ASP A 70 5.53 8.05 -14.49
C ASP A 70 5.58 7.44 -13.10
N ARG A 71 5.34 6.12 -13.04
CA ARG A 71 5.58 5.31 -11.84
C ARG A 71 7.03 5.48 -11.36
N SER A 72 7.98 5.64 -12.28
CA SER A 72 9.38 5.96 -12.01
C SER A 72 9.56 7.21 -11.14
N LYS A 73 8.93 8.35 -11.48
CA LYS A 73 9.04 9.57 -10.65
C LYS A 73 8.47 9.39 -9.25
N VAL A 74 7.37 8.66 -9.11
CA VAL A 74 6.81 8.35 -7.78
C VAL A 74 7.79 7.47 -7.00
N ASP A 75 8.37 6.46 -7.62
CA ASP A 75 9.34 5.56 -6.99
C ASP A 75 10.65 6.31 -6.62
N GLU A 76 11.10 7.25 -7.45
CA GLU A 76 12.22 8.15 -7.15
C GLU A 76 11.93 9.06 -5.97
N ALA A 77 10.74 9.66 -5.92
CA ALA A 77 10.33 10.52 -4.80
C ALA A 77 10.20 9.73 -3.49
N VAL A 78 9.69 8.50 -3.55
CA VAL A 78 9.65 7.58 -2.40
C VAL A 78 11.06 7.20 -1.96
N ALA A 79 11.96 6.89 -2.89
CA ALA A 79 13.35 6.55 -2.58
C ALA A 79 14.11 7.75 -2.00
N ALA A 80 13.88 8.97 -2.50
CA ALA A 80 14.44 10.20 -1.95
C ALA A 80 13.97 10.43 -0.51
N ALA A 81 12.66 10.32 -0.26
CA ALA A 81 12.10 10.40 1.09
C ALA A 81 12.67 9.32 2.02
N GLY A 82 12.97 8.14 1.48
CA GLY A 82 13.61 7.06 2.22
C GLY A 82 15.05 7.41 2.64
N LYS A 83 15.80 8.05 1.74
CA LYS A 83 17.20 8.44 1.96
C LYS A 83 17.34 9.63 2.92
N ASP A 84 16.43 10.61 2.84
CA ASP A 84 16.46 11.82 3.67
C ASP A 84 15.75 11.65 5.03
N GLY A 85 15.13 10.49 5.27
CA GLY A 85 14.45 10.17 6.53
C GLY A 85 13.03 10.76 6.66
N THR A 86 12.51 11.42 5.62
CA THR A 86 11.15 11.98 5.63
C THR A 86 10.07 10.95 5.27
N ARG A 87 10.47 9.75 4.87
CA ARG A 87 9.54 8.66 4.57
C ARG A 87 8.85 8.19 5.84
N ILE A 88 7.53 8.36 5.88
CA ILE A 88 6.70 7.70 6.88
C ILE A 88 6.76 6.21 6.55
N MET A 89 7.12 5.39 7.54
CA MET A 89 7.18 3.93 7.38
C MET A 89 5.82 3.31 7.69
N SER A 90 5.52 2.19 7.04
CA SER A 90 4.41 1.34 7.48
C SER A 90 4.74 0.69 8.81
N GLU A 91 3.74 0.43 9.64
CA GLU A 91 3.89 -0.38 10.85
C GLU A 91 4.39 -1.78 10.47
N VAL A 92 5.51 -2.20 11.04
CA VAL A 92 6.10 -3.53 10.80
C VAL A 92 5.09 -4.61 11.20
N GLY A 93 4.91 -5.61 10.34
CA GLY A 93 3.97 -6.71 10.58
C GLY A 93 2.52 -6.38 10.22
N SER A 94 2.21 -5.14 9.82
CA SER A 94 0.86 -4.79 9.35
C SER A 94 0.54 -5.48 8.03
N ILE A 95 -0.67 -6.02 7.92
CA ILE A 95 -1.19 -6.68 6.72
C ILE A 95 -1.84 -5.62 5.84
N TRP A 96 -1.61 -5.74 4.54
CA TRP A 96 -2.19 -4.89 3.51
C TRP A 96 -2.88 -5.75 2.47
N TYR A 97 -4.03 -5.27 2.02
CA TYR A 97 -4.79 -5.86 0.92
C TYR A 97 -5.09 -4.77 -0.09
N LYS A 98 -4.59 -4.90 -1.31
CA LYS A 98 -5.00 -4.02 -2.40
C LYS A 98 -5.68 -4.82 -3.51
N PHE A 99 -6.80 -4.31 -3.98
CA PHE A 99 -7.60 -4.86 -5.05
C PHE A 99 -7.73 -3.81 -6.13
N TRP A 100 -7.19 -4.05 -7.32
CA TRP A 100 -7.23 -3.07 -8.39
C TRP A 100 -7.41 -3.70 -9.77
N GLY A 101 -8.05 -2.97 -10.68
CA GLY A 101 -8.29 -3.44 -12.05
C GLY A 101 -9.03 -2.41 -12.89
N ASN A 102 -9.40 -2.79 -14.11
CA ASN A 102 -10.29 -1.94 -14.93
C ASN A 102 -11.74 -1.96 -14.41
N SER A 103 -12.09 -2.99 -13.63
CA SER A 103 -13.36 -3.17 -12.96
C SER A 103 -13.16 -4.08 -11.74
N GLU A 104 -14.17 -4.20 -10.88
CA GLU A 104 -14.16 -5.17 -9.78
C GLU A 104 -13.99 -6.61 -10.31
N ALA A 105 -14.66 -6.97 -11.40
CA ALA A 105 -14.62 -8.31 -12.00
C ALA A 105 -13.24 -8.70 -12.55
N THR A 106 -12.42 -7.72 -12.91
CA THR A 106 -11.05 -7.93 -13.43
C THR A 106 -9.97 -7.52 -12.42
N ALA A 107 -10.36 -7.28 -11.17
CA ALA A 107 -9.44 -6.84 -10.14
C ALA A 107 -8.46 -7.96 -9.76
N VAL A 108 -7.18 -7.62 -9.76
CA VAL A 108 -6.13 -8.48 -9.19
C VAL A 108 -5.94 -8.12 -7.72
N ARG A 109 -5.47 -9.11 -6.95
CA ARG A 109 -5.20 -8.95 -5.52
C ARG A 109 -3.70 -8.85 -5.28
N HIS A 110 -3.32 -7.89 -4.46
CA HIS A 110 -1.96 -7.66 -4.00
C HIS A 110 -1.99 -7.60 -2.47
N SER A 111 -1.68 -8.74 -1.84
CA SER A 111 -1.71 -8.93 -0.40
C SER A 111 -0.29 -9.02 0.14
N PHE A 112 0.03 -8.29 1.22
CA PHE A 112 1.38 -8.29 1.77
C PHE A 112 1.44 -7.95 3.26
N ILE A 113 2.58 -8.23 3.89
CA ILE A 113 2.93 -7.78 5.23
C ILE A 113 4.07 -6.77 5.14
N ALA A 114 3.90 -5.58 5.71
CA ALA A 114 4.92 -4.54 5.67
C ALA A 114 6.14 -4.91 6.56
N VAL A 115 7.34 -4.82 5.99
CA VAL A 115 8.62 -5.04 6.69
C VAL A 115 9.65 -4.00 6.24
N PRO A 116 9.38 -2.70 6.39
CA PRO A 116 10.22 -1.64 5.87
C PRO A 116 11.67 -1.78 6.30
N ASN A 117 12.59 -1.58 5.35
CA ASN A 117 14.04 -1.69 5.45
C ASN A 117 14.59 -3.09 5.74
N LEU A 118 13.74 -4.11 5.93
CA LEU A 118 14.19 -5.49 6.08
C LEU A 118 14.51 -6.14 4.73
N ARG A 119 15.40 -7.13 4.78
CA ARG A 119 15.82 -7.98 3.67
C ARG A 119 15.33 -9.42 3.89
N GLY A 120 15.42 -10.25 2.86
CA GLY A 120 15.00 -11.66 2.91
C GLY A 120 15.68 -12.43 4.05
N LYS A 121 16.98 -12.20 4.24
CA LYS A 121 17.74 -12.82 5.34
C LYS A 121 17.24 -12.44 6.75
N ASP A 122 16.63 -11.27 6.91
CA ASP A 122 16.19 -10.77 8.22
C ASP A 122 14.87 -11.46 8.66
N VAL A 123 14.12 -12.02 7.70
CA VAL A 123 12.84 -12.71 7.91
C VAL A 123 12.84 -14.15 7.39
N SER A 124 14.00 -14.68 6.99
CA SER A 124 14.18 -16.05 6.46
C SER A 124 13.29 -16.37 5.25
N LEU A 125 13.17 -15.42 4.30
CA LEU A 125 12.42 -15.59 3.06
C LEU A 125 13.27 -15.22 1.83
N PRO A 126 12.94 -15.77 0.64
CA PRO A 126 13.61 -15.37 -0.60
C PRO A 126 13.32 -13.90 -0.95
N GLU A 127 14.19 -13.27 -1.74
CA GLU A 127 13.99 -11.91 -2.27
C GLU A 127 13.51 -11.91 -3.73
N VAL A 128 13.30 -13.10 -4.30
CA VAL A 128 12.82 -13.31 -5.67
C VAL A 128 11.58 -14.19 -5.65
N ARG A 129 10.74 -14.04 -6.67
CA ARG A 129 9.55 -14.87 -6.86
C ARG A 129 9.95 -16.16 -7.59
N ASP A 130 10.34 -17.19 -6.85
CA ASP A 130 10.89 -18.44 -7.40
C ASP A 130 9.93 -19.65 -7.35
N ALA A 131 9.09 -19.80 -6.31
CA ALA A 131 8.38 -21.07 -6.05
C ALA A 131 6.90 -20.95 -5.62
N ASN A 132 6.19 -19.89 -6.04
CA ASN A 132 4.81 -19.59 -5.63
C ASN A 132 4.57 -19.38 -4.12
N GLY A 133 5.62 -19.43 -3.29
CA GLY A 133 5.59 -19.05 -1.88
C GLY A 133 5.76 -17.54 -1.67
N SER A 134 5.74 -17.12 -0.40
CA SER A 134 5.99 -15.74 0.00
C SER A 134 7.45 -15.34 -0.22
N TRP A 135 7.69 -14.07 -0.58
CA TRP A 135 9.03 -13.49 -0.77
C TRP A 135 9.06 -12.04 -0.29
N VAL A 136 10.25 -11.51 -0.01
CA VAL A 136 10.45 -10.09 0.30
C VAL A 136 10.59 -9.31 -1.01
N MET A 137 9.60 -8.47 -1.31
CA MET A 137 9.66 -7.51 -2.41
C MET A 137 10.35 -6.22 -1.94
N PHE A 138 11.12 -5.58 -2.82
CA PHE A 138 11.85 -4.34 -2.53
C PHE A 138 12.75 -4.40 -1.29
N ALA A 139 13.43 -5.53 -1.09
CA ALA A 139 14.29 -5.81 0.06
C ALA A 139 15.26 -4.66 0.38
N GLY A 140 15.35 -4.29 1.66
CA GLY A 140 16.25 -3.25 2.16
C GLY A 140 15.81 -1.81 1.86
N THR A 141 14.60 -1.59 1.35
CA THR A 141 14.03 -0.25 1.11
C THR A 141 12.87 0.05 2.06
N SER A 142 12.44 1.31 2.12
CA SER A 142 11.25 1.73 2.87
C SER A 142 9.95 1.07 2.39
N GLU A 143 9.94 0.52 1.17
CA GLU A 143 8.80 -0.19 0.59
C GLU A 143 8.89 -1.70 0.78
N ALA A 144 9.88 -2.22 1.52
CA ALA A 144 10.06 -3.65 1.72
C ALA A 144 8.82 -4.30 2.35
N HIS A 145 8.33 -5.37 1.74
CA HIS A 145 7.17 -6.13 2.21
C HIS A 145 7.25 -7.61 1.84
N ILE A 146 6.67 -8.45 2.68
CA ILE A 146 6.48 -9.89 2.40
C ILE A 146 5.23 -10.04 1.56
N MET A 147 5.39 -10.51 0.33
CA MET A 147 4.31 -10.80 -0.58
C MET A 147 3.58 -12.09 -0.15
N LEU A 148 2.25 -12.05 -0.18
CA LEU A 148 1.38 -13.18 0.15
C LEU A 148 0.59 -13.62 -1.10
N PRO A 149 1.21 -14.37 -2.02
CA PRO A 149 0.55 -14.79 -3.25
C PRO A 149 -0.62 -15.75 -2.96
N GLY A 150 -1.69 -15.65 -3.74
CA GLY A 150 -2.86 -16.53 -3.63
C GLY A 150 -3.84 -16.16 -2.49
N LEU A 151 -3.48 -15.18 -1.65
CA LEU A 151 -4.35 -14.57 -0.64
C LEU A 151 -4.92 -13.26 -1.08
#